data_AF-A0A942WNA0-F1
#
_entry.id   AF-A0A942WNA0-F1
#
_cell.length_a   1.000
_cell.length_b   1.000
_cell.length_c   1.000
_cell.angle_alpha   90.00
_cell.angle_beta   90.00
_cell.angle_gamma   90.00
#
_symmetry.space_group_name_H-M   'P 1'
#
loop_
_entity.id
_entity.type
_entity.pdbx_description
1 polymer ?
#
loop_
_entity_poly.entity_id
_entity_poly.type
_entity_poly.pdbx_seq_one_letter_code
_entity_poly.pdbx_strand_id
1 'polypeptide(L)'
;MFRINNNFNITSRGNNNIQSINQSNGKCIININGKKTVVKGNNVNIVNNKIFIDGKEYTEHDELQSEYKTLNVIIEGNVDKINCQGSVEVRGNVKNTIDCGGSVSVVGDVDGSIDCGGSCNIVGTHIGDIDAGGSVNIK
;
A
#
# COMPACT_ATOMS: atom_id res chain seq x y z
N MET A 1 9.74 31.71 25.13
CA MET A 1 8.91 30.67 24.49
C MET A 1 9.11 30.77 22.98
N PHE A 2 9.90 29.88 22.40
CA PHE A 2 10.21 29.91 20.97
C PHE A 2 9.03 29.33 20.19
N ARG A 3 8.32 30.18 19.43
CA ARG A 3 7.43 29.70 18.37
C ARG A 3 8.30 29.43 17.15
N ILE A 4 8.54 28.16 16.84
CA ILE A 4 9.06 27.77 15.53
C ILE A 4 7.89 27.93 14.56
N ASN A 5 7.87 29.04 13.82
CA ASN A 5 7.01 29.16 12.65
C ASN A 5 7.60 28.26 11.57
N ASN A 6 7.03 27.06 11.40
CA ASN A 6 7.30 26.21 10.24
C ASN A 6 6.69 26.88 9.00
N ASN A 7 7.37 27.89 8.46
CA ASN A 7 6.99 28.54 7.22
C ASN A 7 7.24 27.55 6.07
N PHE A 8 6.21 26.82 5.67
CA PHE A 8 6.23 26.01 4.45
C PHE A 8 6.14 26.94 3.23
N ASN A 9 7.11 26.82 2.33
CA ASN A 9 7.11 27.55 1.06
C ASN A 9 6.39 26.72 0.00
N ILE A 10 5.41 27.33 -0.68
CA ILE A 10 4.67 26.71 -1.79
C ILE A 10 4.96 27.53 -3.05
N THR A 11 5.48 26.87 -4.09
CA THR A 11 5.68 27.48 -5.40
C THR A 11 4.97 26.67 -6.47
N SER A 12 4.11 27.32 -7.25
CA SER A 12 3.38 26.74 -8.39
C SER A 12 3.75 27.50 -9.66
N ARG A 13 4.20 26.79 -10.70
CA ARG A 13 4.49 27.37 -12.03
C ARG A 13 3.80 26.53 -13.10
N GLY A 14 3.03 27.16 -13.99
CA GLY A 14 2.30 26.50 -15.10
C GLY A 14 0.81 26.22 -14.82
N ASN A 15 0.14 25.57 -15.78
CA ASN A 15 -1.26 25.12 -15.67
C ASN A 15 -1.34 23.89 -14.75
N ASN A 16 -1.56 24.10 -13.45
CA ASN A 16 -1.56 23.04 -12.45
C ASN A 16 -3.00 22.69 -12.00
N ASN A 17 -3.38 21.41 -12.05
CA ASN A 17 -4.72 20.89 -11.70
C ASN A 17 -4.97 20.75 -10.18
N ILE A 18 -4.36 21.60 -9.35
CA ILE A 18 -4.41 21.46 -7.88
C ILE A 18 -5.54 22.30 -7.30
N GLN A 19 -6.41 21.67 -6.52
CA GLN A 19 -7.63 22.30 -6.02
C GLN A 19 -7.45 22.98 -4.66
N SER A 20 -6.57 22.47 -3.78
CA SER A 20 -6.22 23.10 -2.49
C SER A 20 -5.02 22.42 -1.81
N ILE A 21 -4.28 23.19 -1.00
CA ILE A 21 -3.24 22.70 -0.09
C ILE A 21 -3.56 23.21 1.32
N ASN A 22 -3.76 22.30 2.27
CA ASN A 22 -4.11 22.64 3.66
C ASN A 22 -3.06 22.13 4.63
N GLN A 23 -2.76 22.92 5.66
CA GLN A 23 -1.86 22.52 6.76
C GLN A 23 -2.68 22.19 8.00
N SER A 24 -2.45 21.02 8.58
CA SER A 24 -2.98 20.68 9.90
C SER A 24 -1.93 19.89 10.69
N ASN A 25 -1.65 20.32 11.92
CA ASN A 25 -0.80 19.59 12.88
C ASN A 25 0.57 19.09 12.32
N GLY A 26 1.29 19.95 11.59
CA GLY A 26 2.61 19.60 11.03
C GLY A 26 2.57 18.64 9.83
N LYS A 27 1.38 18.40 9.26
CA LYS A 27 1.17 17.62 8.04
C LYS A 27 0.72 18.54 6.92
N CYS A 28 1.27 18.32 5.72
CA CYS A 28 0.79 18.96 4.51
C CYS A 28 -0.20 18.02 3.81
N ILE A 29 -1.41 18.51 3.55
CA ILE A 29 -2.44 17.78 2.80
C ILE A 29 -2.56 18.43 1.43
N ILE A 30 -2.27 17.64 0.39
CA ILE A 30 -2.42 18.05 -1.01
C ILE A 30 -3.70 17.40 -1.56
N ASN A 31 -4.59 18.20 -2.16
CA ASN A 31 -5.75 17.69 -2.88
C ASN A 31 -5.47 17.68 -4.39
N ILE A 32 -5.34 16.47 -4.96
CA ILE A 32 -5.06 16.21 -6.37
C ILE A 32 -6.28 15.53 -6.96
N ASN A 33 -6.98 16.18 -7.90
CA ASN A 33 -8.17 15.62 -8.56
C ASN A 33 -9.24 15.06 -7.59
N GLY A 34 -9.43 15.69 -6.41
CA GLY A 34 -10.38 15.24 -5.38
C GLY A 34 -9.81 14.23 -4.37
N LYS A 35 -8.62 13.68 -4.62
CA LYS A 35 -7.91 12.78 -3.69
C LYS A 35 -7.05 13.59 -2.73
N LYS A 36 -7.28 13.41 -1.43
CA LYS A 36 -6.47 14.02 -0.37
C LYS A 36 -5.28 13.12 -0.05
N THR A 37 -4.08 13.68 -0.09
CA THR A 37 -2.83 12.98 0.17
C THR A 37 -2.04 13.72 1.25
N VAL A 38 -1.60 12.98 2.27
CA VAL A 38 -0.73 13.52 3.32
C VAL A 38 0.72 13.30 2.91
N VAL A 39 1.51 14.36 2.85
CA VAL A 39 2.94 14.30 2.50
C VAL A 39 3.81 14.69 3.70
N LYS A 40 4.97 14.03 3.82
CA LYS A 40 6.02 14.34 4.80
C LYS A 40 7.09 15.18 4.12
N GLY A 41 7.42 16.34 4.68
CA GLY A 41 8.48 17.23 4.20
C GLY A 41 8.19 18.68 4.58
N ASN A 42 9.03 19.63 4.17
CA ASN A 42 8.93 21.06 4.50
C ASN A 42 8.63 21.97 3.29
N ASN A 43 8.92 21.51 2.08
CA ASN A 43 8.77 22.30 0.86
C ASN A 43 8.00 21.53 -0.20
N VAL A 44 6.99 22.16 -0.81
CA VAL A 44 6.20 21.57 -1.90
C VAL A 44 6.38 22.42 -3.15
N ASN A 45 6.95 21.83 -4.20
CA ASN A 45 7.09 22.47 -5.51
C ASN A 45 6.24 21.73 -6.54
N ILE A 46 5.50 22.47 -7.35
CA ILE A 46 4.72 21.89 -8.46
C ILE A 46 5.23 22.47 -9.77
N VAL A 47 5.76 21.60 -10.62
CA VAL A 47 6.39 21.97 -11.89
C VAL A 47 5.98 20.96 -12.94
N ASN A 48 5.45 21.43 -14.07
CA ASN A 48 5.05 20.58 -15.21
C ASN A 48 4.13 19.41 -14.82
N ASN A 49 3.09 19.68 -14.01
CA ASN A 49 2.16 18.67 -13.48
C ASN A 49 2.79 17.59 -12.58
N LYS A 50 4.03 17.76 -12.14
CA LYS A 50 4.70 16.92 -11.15
C LYS A 50 4.79 17.64 -9.82
N ILE A 51 4.68 16.90 -8.73
CA ILE A 51 4.83 17.40 -7.37
C ILE A 51 6.22 17.00 -6.88
N PHE A 52 6.87 17.87 -6.12
CA PHE A 52 8.16 17.60 -5.48
C PHE A 52 8.09 17.98 -4.01
N ILE A 53 8.49 17.07 -3.12
CA ILE A 53 8.56 17.29 -1.67
C ILE A 53 10.03 17.32 -1.26
N ASP A 54 10.47 18.45 -0.70
CA ASP A 54 11.88 18.70 -0.34
C ASP A 54 12.87 18.40 -1.48
N GLY A 55 12.45 18.67 -2.72
CA GLY A 55 13.25 18.48 -3.93
C GLY A 55 13.20 17.09 -4.55
N LYS A 56 12.53 16.11 -3.92
CA LYS A 56 12.30 14.78 -4.50
C LYS A 56 10.93 14.74 -5.18
N GLU A 57 10.85 14.17 -6.39
CA GLU A 57 9.56 14.00 -7.10
C GLU A 57 8.66 13.12 -6.24
N TYR A 58 7.50 13.66 -5.87
CA TYR A 58 6.44 12.92 -5.20
C TYR A 58 5.75 12.05 -6.22
N THR A 59 6.13 10.78 -6.22
CA THR A 59 5.31 9.77 -6.86
C THR A 59 4.31 9.30 -5.81
N GLU A 60 3.01 9.30 -6.14
CA GLU A 60 2.05 8.53 -5.34
C GLU A 60 2.70 7.14 -5.20
N HIS A 61 3.02 6.71 -3.96
CA HIS A 61 3.79 5.48 -3.60
C HIS A 61 5.23 5.63 -3.09
N ASP A 62 5.78 6.83 -2.84
CA ASP A 62 7.14 6.95 -2.26
C ASP A 62 7.32 6.29 -0.87
N GLU A 63 6.24 6.03 -0.12
CA GLU A 63 6.34 5.28 1.14
C GLU A 63 6.59 3.78 0.93
N LEU A 64 6.39 3.24 -0.29
CA LEU A 64 6.67 1.84 -0.65
C LEU A 64 8.04 1.63 -1.33
N GLN A 65 8.85 2.69 -1.47
CA GLN A 65 10.04 2.70 -2.35
C GLN A 65 11.39 2.78 -1.62
N SER A 66 11.46 2.64 -0.29
CA SER A 66 12.76 2.47 0.37
C SER A 66 12.78 1.23 1.27
N GLU A 67 13.46 0.19 0.79
CA GLU A 67 13.96 -0.98 1.55
C GLU A 67 12.98 -2.10 1.95
N TYR A 68 12.03 -2.50 1.08
CA TYR A 68 11.26 -3.71 1.39
C TYR A 68 12.02 -5.00 1.10
N LYS A 69 12.79 -5.43 2.09
CA LYS A 69 13.18 -6.82 2.30
C LYS A 69 11.91 -7.59 2.70
N THR A 70 11.08 -7.95 1.73
CA THR A 70 9.78 -8.67 1.88
C THR A 70 8.70 -7.91 2.68
N LEU A 71 7.66 -7.45 1.99
CA LEU A 71 6.42 -6.98 2.61
C LEU A 71 5.61 -8.20 3.07
N ASN A 72 5.34 -8.29 4.38
CA ASN A 72 4.36 -9.22 4.94
C ASN A 72 3.04 -8.47 5.12
N VAL A 73 2.02 -8.84 4.34
CA VAL A 73 0.69 -8.22 4.38
C VAL A 73 -0.20 -9.02 5.32
N ILE A 74 -0.87 -8.38 6.29
CA ILE A 74 -1.87 -9.02 7.16
C ILE A 74 -3.23 -8.42 6.82
N ILE A 75 -4.20 -9.26 6.46
CA ILE A 75 -5.59 -8.89 6.17
C ILE A 75 -6.47 -9.40 7.32
N GLU A 76 -7.03 -8.46 8.07
CA GLU A 76 -8.01 -8.75 9.13
C GLU A 76 -9.42 -8.72 8.52
N GLY A 77 -10.02 -9.90 8.33
CA GLY A 77 -11.37 -10.06 7.76
C GLY A 77 -11.41 -10.75 6.39
N ASN A 78 -12.62 -10.84 5.84
CA ASN A 78 -12.89 -11.55 4.60
C ASN A 78 -12.45 -10.73 3.39
N VAL A 79 -11.94 -11.41 2.36
CA VAL A 79 -11.50 -10.81 1.11
C VAL A 79 -11.97 -11.64 -0.08
N ASP A 80 -12.20 -11.01 -1.22
CA ASP A 80 -12.65 -11.71 -2.42
C ASP A 80 -11.47 -12.33 -3.17
N LYS A 81 -10.47 -11.51 -3.51
CA LYS A 81 -9.27 -11.90 -4.26
C LYS A 81 -8.03 -11.21 -3.70
N ILE A 82 -6.88 -11.87 -3.78
CA ILE A 82 -5.58 -11.31 -3.36
C ILE A 82 -4.58 -11.41 -4.52
N ASN A 83 -3.87 -10.32 -4.80
CA ASN A 83 -2.66 -10.32 -5.63
C ASN A 83 -1.55 -9.59 -4.87
N CYS A 84 -0.47 -10.28 -4.53
CA CYS A 84 0.64 -9.75 -3.74
C CYS A 84 1.98 -10.22 -4.31
N GLN A 85 3.01 -9.37 -4.34
CA GLN A 85 4.37 -9.83 -4.68
C GLN A 85 5.09 -10.45 -3.47
N GLY A 86 4.64 -10.14 -2.25
CA GLY A 86 5.18 -10.62 -0.99
C GLY A 86 4.38 -11.78 -0.39
N SER A 87 4.55 -11.97 0.93
CA SER A 87 3.76 -12.96 1.66
C SER A 87 2.50 -12.33 2.24
N VAL A 88 1.43 -13.12 2.39
CA VAL A 88 0.15 -12.67 2.95
C VAL A 88 -0.33 -13.59 4.07
N GLU A 89 -0.86 -12.98 5.13
CA GLU A 89 -1.64 -13.63 6.19
C GLU A 89 -3.07 -13.09 6.15
N VAL A 90 -4.06 -13.98 6.09
CA VAL A 90 -5.49 -13.63 6.07
C VAL A 90 -6.16 -14.21 7.30
N ARG A 91 -6.72 -13.34 8.14
CA ARG A 91 -7.52 -13.69 9.31
C ARG A 91 -9.01 -13.57 9.01
N GLY A 92 -9.43 -14.36 8.02
CA GLY A 92 -10.78 -14.38 7.49
C GLY A 92 -10.86 -15.32 6.29
N ASN A 93 -12.00 -15.29 5.60
CA ASN A 93 -12.27 -16.15 4.45
C ASN A 93 -11.85 -15.47 3.14
N VAL A 94 -11.43 -16.29 2.17
CA VAL A 94 -11.13 -15.87 0.80
C VAL A 94 -12.10 -16.54 -0.16
N LYS A 95 -12.84 -15.76 -0.94
CA LYS A 95 -13.88 -16.32 -1.83
C LYS A 95 -13.36 -16.81 -3.19
N ASN A 96 -12.19 -16.34 -3.60
CA ASN A 96 -11.68 -16.53 -4.95
C ASN A 96 -10.15 -16.70 -4.90
N THR A 97 -9.45 -16.29 -5.96
CA THR A 97 -8.02 -16.57 -6.13
C THR A 97 -7.11 -15.81 -5.15
N ILE A 98 -6.05 -16.48 -4.71
CA ILE A 98 -4.87 -15.88 -4.07
C ILE A 98 -3.68 -16.06 -5.02
N ASP A 99 -3.06 -14.97 -5.45
CA ASP A 99 -1.85 -14.96 -6.28
C ASP A 99 -0.75 -14.20 -5.50
N CYS A 100 0.26 -14.92 -5.01
CA CYS A 100 1.28 -14.37 -4.14
C CYS A 100 2.72 -14.77 -4.53
N GLY A 101 3.62 -13.81 -4.72
CA GLY A 101 5.04 -14.11 -4.93
C GLY A 101 5.73 -14.77 -3.71
N GLY A 102 5.21 -14.52 -2.49
CA GLY A 102 5.71 -15.09 -1.24
C GLY A 102 4.88 -16.28 -0.73
N SER A 103 4.81 -16.44 0.59
CA SER A 103 4.01 -17.49 1.25
C SER A 103 2.57 -17.01 1.53
N VAL A 104 1.65 -17.96 1.64
CA VAL A 104 0.24 -17.72 1.99
C VAL A 104 -0.10 -18.39 3.32
N SER A 105 -0.76 -17.65 4.22
CA SER A 105 -1.34 -18.18 5.45
C SER A 105 -2.78 -17.72 5.58
N VAL A 106 -3.75 -18.64 5.65
CA VAL A 106 -5.17 -18.31 5.80
C VAL A 106 -5.74 -19.01 7.03
N VAL A 107 -6.37 -18.25 7.93
CA VAL A 107 -7.03 -18.79 9.11
C VAL A 107 -8.45 -19.29 8.79
N GLY A 108 -9.15 -18.64 7.86
CA GLY A 108 -10.50 -19.01 7.42
C GLY A 108 -10.52 -19.98 6.23
N ASP A 109 -11.68 -20.05 5.59
CA ASP A 109 -11.92 -20.87 4.40
C ASP A 109 -11.42 -20.19 3.12
N VAL A 110 -11.02 -20.98 2.13
CA VAL A 110 -10.64 -20.52 0.79
C VAL A 110 -11.47 -21.24 -0.26
N ASP A 111 -12.32 -20.51 -0.97
CA ASP A 111 -13.23 -21.05 -2.00
C ASP A 111 -12.65 -21.00 -3.44
N GLY A 112 -11.38 -20.60 -3.61
CA GLY A 112 -10.74 -20.49 -4.92
C GLY A 112 -9.27 -20.91 -4.96
N SER A 113 -8.70 -20.97 -6.17
CA SER A 113 -7.33 -21.45 -6.36
C SER A 113 -6.27 -20.55 -5.72
N ILE A 114 -5.14 -21.13 -5.33
CA ILE A 114 -3.99 -20.43 -4.76
C ILE A 114 -2.77 -20.68 -5.63
N ASP A 115 -2.10 -19.61 -6.05
CA ASP A 115 -0.76 -19.64 -6.64
C ASP A 115 0.18 -18.89 -5.69
N CYS A 116 1.20 -19.60 -5.19
CA CYS A 116 2.21 -18.96 -4.35
C CYS A 116 3.65 -19.43 -4.60
N GLY A 117 4.59 -18.50 -4.60
CA GLY A 117 6.02 -18.83 -4.73
C GLY A 117 6.60 -19.55 -3.50
N GLY A 118 6.00 -19.32 -2.32
CA GLY A 118 6.43 -19.90 -1.04
C GLY A 118 5.59 -21.10 -0.60
N SER A 119 5.40 -21.23 0.71
CA SER A 119 4.54 -22.27 1.30
C SER A 119 3.11 -21.76 1.48
N CYS A 120 2.14 -22.66 1.41
CA CYS A 120 0.73 -22.39 1.65
C CYS A 120 0.26 -23.09 2.93
N ASN A 121 -0.32 -22.33 3.87
CA ASN A 121 -0.88 -22.86 5.11
C ASN A 121 -2.33 -22.40 5.27
N ILE A 122 -3.28 -23.33 5.38
CA ILE A 122 -4.70 -23.04 5.55
C ILE A 122 -5.20 -23.76 6.80
N VAL A 123 -5.86 -23.02 7.69
CA VAL A 123 -6.49 -23.58 8.91
C VAL A 123 -7.95 -23.93 8.69
N GLY A 124 -8.63 -23.24 7.77
CA GLY A 124 -9.97 -23.61 7.33
C GLY A 124 -9.97 -24.61 6.17
N THR A 125 -11.08 -24.66 5.45
CA THR A 125 -11.23 -25.51 4.26
C THR A 125 -10.68 -24.85 3.01
N HIS A 126 -10.41 -25.65 1.98
CA HIS A 126 -9.96 -25.18 0.67
C HIS A 126 -10.75 -25.85 -0.46
N ILE A 127 -11.16 -25.05 -1.44
CA ILE A 127 -11.80 -25.48 -2.68
C ILE A 127 -11.04 -24.84 -3.86
N GLY A 128 -10.61 -25.65 -4.82
CA GLY A 128 -9.84 -25.21 -5.98
C GLY A 128 -8.50 -25.93 -6.09
N ASP A 129 -7.58 -25.36 -6.86
CA ASP A 129 -6.22 -25.88 -7.04
C ASP A 129 -5.21 -25.07 -6.21
N ILE A 130 -4.18 -25.73 -5.67
CA ILE A 130 -3.05 -25.07 -5.02
C ILE A 130 -1.78 -25.35 -5.83
N ASP A 131 -1.18 -24.30 -6.38
CA ASP A 131 0.19 -24.30 -6.88
C ASP A 131 1.08 -23.56 -5.87
N ALA A 132 2.04 -24.28 -5.30
CA ALA A 132 2.95 -23.74 -4.30
C ALA A 132 4.38 -24.18 -4.61
N GLY A 133 5.31 -23.22 -4.62
CA GLY A 133 6.74 -23.54 -4.74
C GLY A 133 7.30 -24.27 -3.51
N GLY A 134 6.65 -24.11 -2.35
CA GLY A 134 7.00 -24.73 -1.08
C GLY A 134 6.07 -25.86 -0.67
N SER A 135 5.81 -25.97 0.64
CA SER A 135 4.92 -27.00 1.19
C SER A 135 3.48 -26.49 1.28
N VAL A 136 2.52 -27.42 1.13
CA VAL A 136 1.09 -27.16 1.32
C VAL A 136 0.62 -27.87 2.58
N ASN A 137 0.07 -27.12 3.53
CA ASN A 137 -0.54 -27.66 4.75
C ASN A 137 -1.98 -27.15 4.89
N ILE A 138 -2.93 -28.06 4.96
CA ILE A 138 -4.35 -27.77 5.26
C ILE A 138 -4.70 -28.55 6.52
N LYS A 139 -5.25 -27.86 7.54
CA LYS A 139 -5.55 -28.45 8.86
C LYS A 139 -7.04 -28.61 9.12
#